data_AF-A0A974PW09-F1
#
_entry.id   AF-A0A974PW09-F1
#
_cell.length_a   1.000
_cell.length_b   1.000
_cell.length_c   1.000
_cell.angle_alpha   90.00
_cell.angle_beta   90.00
_cell.angle_gamma   90.00
#
_symmetry.space_group_name_H-M   'P 1'
#
loop_
_entity.id
_entity.type
_entity.pdbx_description
1 polymer ?
#
loop_
_entity_poly.entity_id
_entity_poly.type
_entity_poly.pdbx_seq_one_letter_code
_entity_poly.pdbx_strand_id
1 'polypeptide(L)' 'MDLRPIGTDEDYKATLREVSAFFDNEPMPGTLEGERFELLLALVEAYEAKHFPVEPPPSFRA' A
#
# COMPACT_ATOMS: atom_id res chain seq x y z
N MET A 1 7.50 -7.63 -14.67
CA MET A 1 6.47 -6.90 -13.90
C MET A 1 6.22 -5.58 -14.58
N ASP A 2 4.96 -5.17 -14.72
CA ASP A 2 4.58 -3.81 -15.09
C ASP A 2 3.83 -3.19 -13.91
N LEU A 3 4.59 -2.61 -12.97
CA LEU A 3 4.06 -1.92 -11.80
C LEU A 3 3.92 -0.44 -12.13
N ARG A 4 2.71 0.08 -12.03
CA ARG A 4 2.38 1.47 -12.36
C ARG A 4 1.98 2.24 -11.09
N PRO A 5 2.25 3.55 -11.03
CA PRO A 5 1.77 4.38 -9.93
C PRO A 5 0.25 4.31 -9.77
N ILE A 6 -0.24 4.40 -8.53
CA ILE A 6 -1.67 4.52 -8.24
C ILE A 6 -2.09 5.98 -8.49
N GLY A 7 -2.89 6.21 -9.53
CA GLY A 7 -3.34 7.55 -9.93
C GLY A 7 -4.79 7.85 -9.60
N THR A 8 -5.60 6.82 -9.34
CA THR A 8 -7.05 6.93 -9.12
C THR A 8 -7.51 6.03 -7.98
N ASP A 9 -8.70 6.30 -7.43
CA ASP A 9 -9.34 5.45 -6.42
C ASP A 9 -9.62 4.02 -6.94
N GLU A 10 -9.81 3.85 -8.25
CA GLU A 10 -10.02 2.54 -8.87
C GLU A 10 -8.72 1.74 -8.95
N ASP A 11 -7.61 2.40 -9.30
CA ASP A 11 -6.27 1.81 -9.21
C ASP A 11 -5.99 1.42 -7.76
N TYR A 12 -6.31 2.30 -6.80
CA TYR A 12 -6.10 2.05 -5.38
C TYR A 12 -6.84 0.80 -4.90
N LYS A 13 -8.13 0.70 -5.21
CA LYS A 13 -8.94 -0.48 -4.88
C LYS A 13 -8.45 -1.76 -5.57
N ALA A 14 -7.94 -1.66 -6.80
CA ALA A 14 -7.36 -2.79 -7.50
C ALA A 14 -6.07 -3.26 -6.83
N THR A 15 -5.17 -2.33 -6.48
CA THR A 15 -3.94 -2.63 -5.75
C THR A 15 -4.24 -3.23 -4.38
N LEU A 16 -5.20 -2.69 -3.62
CA LEU A 16 -5.61 -3.27 -2.34
C LEU A 16 -6.12 -4.71 -2.45
N ARG A 17 -6.90 -5.03 -3.49
CA ARG A 17 -7.36 -6.42 -3.72
C ARG A 17 -6.19 -7.36 -3.95
N GLU A 18 -5.18 -6.88 -4.65
CA GLU A 18 -4.00 -7.66 -4.98
C GLU A 18 -3.09 -7.87 -3.76
N VAL A 19 -2.85 -6.82 -2.98
CA VAL A 19 -2.16 -6.90 -1.69
C VAL A 19 -2.92 -7.83 -0.75
N SER A 20 -4.25 -7.74 -0.69
CA SER A 20 -5.10 -8.58 0.16
C SER A 20 -4.87 -10.08 -0.06
N ALA A 21 -4.60 -10.50 -1.29
CA ALA A 21 -4.37 -11.91 -1.63
C ALA A 21 -3.09 -12.46 -1.00
N PHE A 22 -2.12 -11.60 -0.67
CA PHE A 22 -0.89 -11.99 0.00
C PHE A 22 -1.03 -12.11 1.52
N PHE A 23 -2.09 -11.58 2.15
CA PHE A 23 -2.24 -11.73 3.62
C PHE A 23 -2.59 -13.15 4.05
N ASP A 24 -3.33 -13.89 3.25
CA ASP A 24 -3.66 -15.30 3.53
C ASP A 24 -2.46 -16.23 3.29
N ASN A 25 -1.52 -15.82 2.43
CA ASN A 25 -0.33 -16.57 2.07
C ASN A 25 0.82 -15.61 1.77
N GLU A 26 1.42 -15.10 2.85
CA GLU A 26 2.47 -14.08 2.75
C GLU A 26 3.70 -14.63 2.03
N PRO A 27 4.18 -13.96 0.96
CA PRO A 27 5.31 -14.45 0.19
C PRO A 27 6.61 -14.29 0.98
N MET A 28 7.55 -15.21 0.76
CA MET A 28 8.85 -15.17 1.42
C MET A 28 9.64 -13.92 0.97
N PRO A 29 10.27 -13.18 1.90
CA PRO A 29 11.15 -12.08 1.54
C PRO A 29 12.30 -12.52 0.62
N GLY A 30 12.68 -11.67 -0.32
CA GLY A 30 13.74 -11.94 -1.30
C GLY A 30 13.37 -12.90 -2.43
N THR A 31 12.11 -13.36 -2.51
CA THR A 31 11.56 -13.99 -3.72
C THR A 31 10.93 -12.93 -4.63
N LEU A 32 10.67 -13.31 -5.88
CA LEU A 32 9.99 -12.43 -6.83
C LEU A 32 8.59 -12.00 -6.33
N GLU A 33 7.85 -12.89 -5.66
CA GLU A 33 6.57 -12.53 -5.06
C GLU A 33 6.73 -11.63 -3.82
N GLY A 34 7.77 -11.84 -3.01
CA GLY A 34 8.11 -10.97 -1.89
C GLY A 34 8.44 -9.55 -2.33
N GLU A 35 9.32 -9.41 -3.33
CA GLU A 35 9.65 -8.12 -3.94
C GLU A 35 8.39 -7.45 -4.52
N ARG A 36 7.49 -8.22 -5.13
CA ARG A 36 6.20 -7.72 -5.61
C ARG A 36 5.36 -7.14 -4.49
N PHE A 37 5.22 -7.90 -3.40
CA PHE A 37 4.38 -7.53 -2.26
C PHE A 37 4.88 -6.24 -1.61
N GLU A 38 6.19 -6.12 -1.38
CA GLU A 38 6.79 -4.90 -0.85
C GLU A 38 6.53 -3.69 -1.75
N LEU A 39 6.68 -3.83 -3.07
CA LEU A 39 6.42 -2.73 -4.01
C LEU A 39 4.94 -2.32 -4.03
N LEU A 40 4.01 -3.28 -3.95
CA LEU A 40 2.58 -2.97 -3.90
C LEU A 40 2.21 -2.23 -2.60
N LEU A 41 2.78 -2.65 -1.46
CA LEU A 41 2.61 -1.95 -0.19
C LEU A 41 3.12 -0.52 -0.26
N ALA A 42 4.32 -0.31 -0.82
CA ALA A 42 4.89 1.03 -0.99
C ALA A 42 4.03 1.93 -1.88
N LEU A 43 3.40 1.37 -2.93
CA LEU A 43 2.47 2.11 -3.78
C LEU A 43 1.19 2.52 -3.04
N VAL A 44 0.63 1.61 -2.23
CA VAL A 44 -0.53 1.87 -1.37
C VAL A 44 -0.21 2.98 -0.37
N GLU A 45 0.90 2.86 0.37
CA GLU A 45 1.33 3.86 1.35
C GLU A 45 1.51 5.25 0.71
N ALA A 46 2.17 5.31 -0.45
CA ALA A 46 2.38 6.56 -1.17
C ALA A 46 1.07 7.20 -1.67
N TYR A 47 0.05 6.41 -1.98
CA TYR A 47 -1.27 6.90 -2.32
C TYR A 47 -2.01 7.41 -1.08
N GLU A 48 -2.02 6.64 0.00
CA GLU A 48 -2.69 6.98 1.25
C GLU A 48 -2.11 8.24 1.88
N ALA A 49 -0.79 8.40 1.91
CA ALA A 49 -0.14 9.60 2.43
C ALA A 49 -0.58 10.89 1.71
N LYS A 50 -0.97 10.79 0.43
CA LYS A 50 -1.45 11.93 -0.36
C LYS A 50 -2.95 12.16 -0.22
N HIS A 51 -3.75 11.10 -0.13
CA HIS A 51 -5.22 11.17 -0.22
C HIS A 51 -5.91 11.07 1.15
N PHE A 52 -5.27 10.42 2.12
CA PHE A 52 -5.77 10.17 3.47
C PHE A 52 -4.72 10.62 4.51
N PRO A 53 -4.36 11.91 4.55
CA PRO A 53 -3.38 12.40 5.52
C PRO A 53 -3.86 12.14 6.95
N VAL A 54 -3.01 11.50 7.75
CA VAL A 54 -3.28 11.29 9.18
C VAL A 54 -3.20 12.64 9.88
N GLU A 55 -4.31 13.12 10.43
CA GLU A 55 -4.28 14.30 11.28
C GLU A 55 -3.40 14.02 12.51
N PRO A 56 -2.49 14.94 12.88
CA PRO A 56 -1.74 14.78 14.11
C PRO A 56 -2.73 14.70 15.29
N PRO A 57 -2.44 13.89 16.33
CA PRO A 57 -3.31 13.81 17.49
C PRO A 57 -3.49 15.23 18.07
N PRO A 58 -4.69 15.56 18.57
CA PRO A 58 -4.93 16.87 19.15
C PRO A 58 -3.90 17.12 20.26
N SER A 59 -3.13 18.20 20.14
CA SER A 59 -2.15 18.56 21.15
C SER A 59 -2.89 18.87 22.44
N PHE A 60 -2.76 18.02 23.46
CA PHE A 60 -3.21 18.39 24.80
C PHE A 60 -2.29 19.49 25.32
N ARG A 61 -2.80 20.73 25.38
CA ARG A 61 -2.15 21.79 26.15
C ARG A 61 -2.47 21.57 27.63
N ALA A 62 -1.42 21.34 28.42
CA ALA A 62 -1.48 21.32 29.88
C ALA A 62 -1.65 22.74 30.45
#